data_AF-A0A956IAJ4-F1
#
_entry.id   AF-A0A956IAJ4-F1
#
_cell.length_a   1.000
_cell.length_b   1.000
_cell.length_c   1.000
_cell.angle_alpha   90.00
_cell.angle_beta   90.00
_cell.angle_gamma   90.00
#
_symmetry.space_group_name_H-M   'P 1'
#
loop_
_entity.id
_entity.type
_entity.pdbx_description
1 polymer ?
#
loop_
_entity_poly.entity_id
_entity_poly.type
_entity_poly.pdbx_seq_one_letter_code
_entity_poly.pdbx_strand_id
1 'polypeptide(L)'
;MHRRSFAFPLLLLALYPCEDTGLRVRPDAGTAPIEDAGGADTGRPRDAGIPTMVFAYTPEGCGYEVSTPDVRGPARGGDEGAALPDHVHVGFGGDPQTSFAINWRSATDTTLSYVLFGTDEAAVTAADAAGEGVTQQRGHTFVMASTFDREGTRIHEVHVCGLTAGTTYWYKVGGPGAWSEVYDYATAPTQGTTDAWSFGVSGDSRNNVDNAWPLSQQRMMSHGIDLQVFSGDAVFIGALQTDWDEFFGATVDEFSISDLHAR
;
A
#
# COMPACT_ATOMS: atom_id res chain seq x y z
N MET A 1 -32.56 -39.89 36.03
CA MET A 1 -31.54 -40.26 35.02
C MET A 1 -31.68 -39.26 33.87
N HIS A 2 -30.73 -38.45 33.41
CA HIS A 2 -29.35 -38.14 33.73
C HIS A 2 -29.17 -36.64 33.39
N ARG A 3 -28.83 -35.79 34.37
CA ARG A 3 -28.39 -34.41 34.12
C ARG A 3 -26.97 -34.48 33.55
N ARG A 4 -26.73 -33.89 32.38
CA ARG A 4 -25.37 -33.69 31.85
C ARG A 4 -24.86 -32.35 32.35
N SER A 5 -24.00 -32.39 33.36
CA SER A 5 -23.14 -31.30 33.78
C SER A 5 -22.02 -31.16 32.74
N PHE A 6 -21.86 -29.96 32.16
CA PHE A 6 -20.63 -29.59 31.47
C PHE A 6 -19.79 -28.75 32.42
N ALA A 7 -18.59 -29.24 32.70
CA ALA A 7 -17.60 -28.58 33.51
C ALA A 7 -16.98 -27.42 32.71
N PHE A 8 -17.00 -26.23 33.30
CA PHE A 8 -16.18 -25.10 32.89
C PHE A 8 -14.73 -25.36 33.33
N PRO A 9 -13.71 -25.31 32.46
CA PRO A 9 -12.35 -25.15 32.91
C PRO A 9 -12.14 -23.69 33.31
N LEU A 10 -11.93 -23.49 34.60
CA LEU A 10 -11.50 -22.25 35.22
C LEU A 10 -10.08 -21.94 34.73
N LEU A 11 -9.92 -20.99 33.81
CA LEU A 11 -8.60 -20.49 33.42
C LEU A 11 -8.18 -19.43 34.46
N LEU A 12 -7.21 -19.77 35.31
CA LEU A 12 -6.55 -18.80 36.20
C LEU A 12 -5.78 -17.79 35.34
N LEU A 13 -6.30 -16.56 35.22
CA LEU A 13 -5.49 -15.41 34.84
C LEU A 13 -4.63 -15.02 36.05
N ALA A 14 -3.33 -15.27 35.98
CA ALA A 14 -2.36 -14.65 36.87
C ALA A 14 -2.24 -13.16 36.49
N LEU A 15 -2.72 -12.29 37.37
CA LEU A 15 -2.46 -10.85 37.33
C LEU A 15 -0.96 -10.61 37.56
N TYR A 16 -0.25 -10.21 36.50
CA TYR A 16 1.04 -9.56 36.64
C TYR A 16 0.84 -8.04 36.68
N PRO A 17 1.37 -7.34 37.69
CA PRO A 17 1.28 -5.88 37.75
C PRO A 17 2.11 -5.23 36.64
N CYS A 18 1.57 -4.15 36.09
CA CYS A 18 2.26 -3.20 35.22
C CYS A 18 3.42 -2.56 36.01
N GLU A 19 4.65 -2.76 35.57
CA GLU A 19 5.82 -1.97 35.98
C GLU A 19 6.40 -1.23 34.77
N ASP A 20 6.88 -0.03 35.06
CA ASP A 20 7.23 1.07 34.16
C ASP A 20 8.11 0.70 32.96
N THR A 21 7.82 1.38 31.85
CA THR A 21 8.59 1.42 30.60
C THR A 21 10.04 1.85 30.83
N GLY A 22 10.92 0.88 31.06
CA GLY A 22 12.36 1.02 30.96
C GLY A 22 12.86 0.59 29.58
N LEU A 23 12.69 1.44 28.56
CA LEU A 23 13.35 1.28 27.27
C LEU A 23 14.87 1.40 27.47
N ARG A 24 15.56 0.26 27.61
CA ARG A 24 17.02 0.20 27.47
C ARG A 24 17.36 0.14 25.98
N VAL A 25 17.96 1.23 25.50
CA VAL A 25 18.64 1.31 24.20
C VAL A 25 19.64 0.15 24.11
N ARG A 26 19.51 -0.69 23.07
CA ARG A 26 20.57 -1.65 22.72
C ARG A 26 21.75 -0.85 22.15
N PRO A 27 22.99 -1.04 22.63
CA PRO A 27 24.15 -0.51 21.95
C PRO A 27 24.33 -1.23 20.61
N ASP A 28 24.72 -0.45 19.62
CA ASP A 28 25.02 -0.86 18.25
C ASP A 28 25.92 -2.09 18.21
N ALA A 29 25.60 -3.04 17.34
CA ALA A 29 26.49 -4.13 17.01
C ALA A 29 27.70 -3.54 16.25
N GLY A 30 28.77 -3.29 16.99
CA GLY A 30 30.03 -2.78 16.49
C GLY A 30 30.60 -3.62 15.35
N THR A 31 31.12 -2.90 14.36
CA THR A 31 31.90 -3.34 13.21
C THR A 31 33.03 -4.30 13.56
N ALA A 32 33.03 -5.49 12.95
CA ALA A 32 34.23 -6.33 12.86
C ALA A 32 35.13 -5.81 11.72
N PRO A 33 36.48 -5.82 11.86
CA PRO A 33 37.37 -5.43 10.78
C PRO A 33 37.38 -6.52 9.70
N ILE A 34 37.20 -6.12 8.45
CA ILE A 34 37.45 -6.98 7.28
C ILE A 34 38.96 -6.98 7.05
N GLU A 35 39.62 -8.12 7.29
CA GLU A 35 40.99 -8.34 6.84
C GLU A 35 41.01 -8.51 5.32
N ASP A 36 41.80 -7.66 4.67
CA ASP A 36 42.03 -7.65 3.22
C ASP A 36 42.95 -8.82 2.82
N ALA A 37 42.38 -9.84 2.18
CA ALA A 37 43.13 -10.88 1.51
C ALA A 37 43.07 -10.63 -0.01
N GLY A 38 44.06 -9.88 -0.49
CA GLY A 38 44.27 -9.62 -1.90
C GLY A 38 44.40 -10.89 -2.74
N GLY A 39 43.47 -11.06 -3.67
CA GLY A 39 43.56 -11.98 -4.80
C GLY A 39 42.86 -11.32 -5.98
N ALA A 40 43.64 -10.85 -6.95
CA ALA A 40 43.13 -10.21 -8.16
C ALA A 40 42.43 -11.26 -9.05
N ASP A 41 41.13 -11.44 -8.84
CA ASP A 41 40.25 -12.09 -9.80
C ASP A 41 39.82 -11.04 -10.83
N THR A 42 40.40 -11.10 -12.03
CA THR A 42 40.00 -10.29 -13.20
C THR A 42 38.79 -10.91 -13.93
N GLY A 43 37.94 -11.61 -13.18
CA GLY A 43 36.80 -12.37 -13.66
C GLY A 43 35.56 -11.53 -13.97
N ARG A 44 35.49 -11.02 -15.21
CA ARG A 44 34.32 -10.43 -15.90
C ARG A 44 33.70 -9.21 -15.22
N PRO A 45 33.14 -8.24 -15.98
CA PRO A 45 32.23 -7.29 -15.36
C PRO A 45 31.11 -8.11 -14.72
N ARG A 46 31.03 -8.13 -13.38
CA ARG A 46 29.74 -8.38 -12.75
C ARG A 46 28.82 -7.36 -13.37
N ASP A 47 27.71 -7.78 -13.97
CA ASP A 47 26.64 -6.86 -14.40
C ASP A 47 26.49 -5.82 -13.30
N ALA A 48 27.01 -4.61 -13.51
CA ALA A 48 26.71 -3.50 -12.64
C ALA A 48 25.23 -3.30 -12.89
N GLY A 49 24.40 -3.80 -11.97
CA GLY A 49 22.95 -3.77 -12.11
C GLY A 49 22.49 -2.37 -12.51
N ILE A 50 21.32 -2.28 -13.14
CA ILE A 50 20.76 -0.97 -13.53
C ILE A 50 20.82 -0.03 -12.31
N PRO A 51 21.45 1.15 -12.43
CA PRO A 51 21.64 2.05 -11.31
C PRO A 51 20.31 2.36 -10.61
N THR A 52 20.37 2.36 -9.28
CA THR A 52 19.26 2.76 -8.42
C THR A 52 19.58 4.09 -7.76
N MET A 53 18.55 4.84 -7.38
CA MET A 53 18.69 6.08 -6.65
C MET A 53 17.46 6.34 -5.77
N VAL A 54 17.62 7.25 -4.81
CA VAL A 54 16.53 7.81 -4.01
C VAL A 54 16.05 9.10 -4.66
N PHE A 55 14.75 9.29 -4.71
CA PHE A 55 14.08 10.51 -5.15
C PHE A 55 13.23 11.05 -4.01
N ALA A 56 13.19 12.37 -3.84
CA ALA A 56 12.36 13.03 -2.84
C ALA A 56 11.79 14.34 -3.36
N TYR A 57 10.58 14.68 -2.93
CA TYR A 57 9.93 15.96 -3.23
C TYR A 57 8.74 16.19 -2.27
N THR A 58 8.28 17.45 -2.18
CA THR A 58 7.03 17.79 -1.49
C THR A 58 5.87 17.78 -2.49
N PRO A 59 4.86 16.90 -2.34
CA PRO A 59 3.68 16.94 -3.20
C PRO A 59 2.88 18.23 -3.03
N GLU A 60 2.19 18.65 -4.09
CA GLU A 60 1.37 19.85 -4.06
C GLU A 60 0.29 19.73 -2.98
N GLY A 61 0.14 20.78 -2.16
CA GLY A 61 -0.80 20.83 -1.04
C GLY A 61 -0.37 20.05 0.21
N CYS A 62 0.68 19.21 0.14
CA CYS A 62 1.15 18.44 1.29
C CYS A 62 2.15 19.24 2.13
N GLY A 63 2.03 19.12 3.46
CA GLY A 63 2.97 19.71 4.41
C GLY A 63 4.18 18.83 4.74
N TYR A 64 4.39 17.75 3.97
CA TYR A 64 5.43 16.75 4.20
C TYR A 64 6.14 16.36 2.90
N GLU A 65 7.40 15.94 3.02
CA GLU A 65 8.17 15.37 1.91
C GLU A 65 7.87 13.88 1.76
N VAL A 66 7.86 13.41 0.51
CA VAL A 66 7.78 11.98 0.18
C VAL A 66 9.09 11.55 -0.47
N SER A 67 9.51 10.32 -0.21
CA SER A 67 10.72 9.77 -0.79
C SER A 67 10.57 8.30 -1.19
N THR A 68 11.23 7.92 -2.28
CA THR A 68 11.30 6.53 -2.70
C THR A 68 12.35 5.78 -1.89
N PRO A 69 12.25 4.44 -1.77
CA PRO A 69 13.42 3.63 -1.50
C PRO A 69 14.45 3.75 -2.64
N ASP A 70 15.59 3.06 -2.51
CA ASP A 70 16.58 2.97 -3.57
C ASP A 70 16.04 2.13 -4.75
N VAL A 71 15.63 2.80 -5.84
CA VAL A 71 14.86 2.20 -6.94
C VAL A 71 15.37 2.67 -8.30
N ARG A 72 14.92 2.01 -9.38
CA ARG A 72 15.35 2.33 -10.73
C ARG A 72 14.53 3.47 -11.32
N GLY A 73 15.22 4.51 -11.80
CA GLY A 73 14.63 5.63 -12.53
C GLY A 73 13.44 6.30 -11.83
N PRO A 74 13.50 6.60 -10.52
CA PRO A 74 12.45 7.36 -9.88
C PRO A 74 12.38 8.79 -10.44
N ALA A 75 11.18 9.27 -10.69
CA ALA A 75 10.94 10.62 -11.20
C ALA A 75 9.53 11.11 -10.86
N ARG A 76 9.28 12.41 -11.01
CA ARG A 76 7.90 12.92 -11.11
C ARG A 76 7.20 12.25 -12.30
N GLY A 77 5.92 11.95 -12.15
CA GLY A 77 5.09 11.37 -13.19
C GLY A 77 5.17 12.16 -14.49
N GLY A 78 5.30 11.46 -15.60
CA GLY A 78 5.29 12.02 -16.95
C GLY A 78 3.90 11.99 -17.58
N ASP A 79 3.89 12.04 -18.92
CA ASP A 79 2.70 12.05 -19.76
C ASP A 79 2.75 10.95 -20.84
N GLU A 80 3.65 9.96 -20.69
CA GLU A 80 3.88 8.90 -21.67
C GLU A 80 3.27 7.56 -21.25
N GLY A 81 2.88 6.78 -22.25
CA GLY A 81 2.22 5.48 -22.09
C GLY A 81 0.74 5.57 -21.75
N ALA A 82 0.05 4.43 -21.88
CA ALA A 82 -1.40 4.33 -21.71
C ALA A 82 -1.81 2.93 -21.23
N ALA A 83 -0.92 2.24 -20.48
CA ALA A 83 -1.29 0.99 -19.84
C ALA A 83 -2.36 1.26 -18.76
N LEU A 84 -3.39 0.42 -18.70
CA LEU A 84 -4.40 0.51 -17.66
C LEU A 84 -3.76 0.24 -16.29
N PRO A 85 -4.10 1.05 -15.27
CA PRO A 85 -3.71 0.79 -13.90
C PRO A 85 -4.23 -0.57 -13.42
N ASP A 86 -3.41 -1.30 -12.68
CA ASP A 86 -3.84 -2.43 -11.87
C ASP A 86 -3.16 -2.40 -10.50
N HIS A 87 -3.66 -3.25 -9.58
CA HIS A 87 -3.24 -3.29 -8.18
C HIS A 87 -3.31 -1.90 -7.53
N VAL A 88 -4.47 -1.24 -7.62
CA VAL A 88 -4.69 0.05 -6.96
C VAL A 88 -4.83 -0.16 -5.45
N HIS A 89 -4.06 0.60 -4.67
CA HIS A 89 -4.02 0.55 -3.22
C HIS A 89 -4.06 1.95 -2.64
N VAL A 90 -5.00 2.21 -1.74
CA VAL A 90 -5.07 3.44 -0.96
C VAL A 90 -4.60 3.22 0.47
N GLY A 91 -4.00 4.25 1.06
CA GLY A 91 -3.53 4.22 2.43
C GLY A 91 -3.15 5.62 2.94
N PHE A 92 -2.36 5.65 4.00
CA PHE A 92 -1.96 6.89 4.66
C PHE A 92 -0.56 7.32 4.22
N GLY A 93 -0.45 8.53 3.69
CA GLY A 93 0.83 9.22 3.49
C GLY A 93 1.13 10.30 4.52
N GLY A 94 0.10 10.80 5.21
CA GLY A 94 0.17 11.89 6.18
C GLY A 94 -0.99 11.82 7.17
N ASP A 95 -1.49 12.97 7.64
CA ASP A 95 -2.67 13.03 8.51
C ASP A 95 -3.91 12.50 7.76
N PRO A 96 -4.53 11.39 8.20
CA PRO A 96 -5.66 10.78 7.49
C PRO A 96 -6.93 11.64 7.52
N GLN A 97 -7.00 12.69 8.35
CA GLN A 97 -8.11 13.65 8.32
C GLN A 97 -8.06 14.55 7.09
N THR A 98 -6.89 14.72 6.48
CA THR A 98 -6.67 15.75 5.45
C THR A 98 -5.88 15.25 4.25
N SER A 99 -5.54 13.96 4.20
CA SER A 99 -4.76 13.38 3.12
C SER A 99 -4.98 11.88 2.95
N PHE A 100 -4.68 11.39 1.75
CA PHE A 100 -4.47 9.96 1.47
C PHE A 100 -3.37 9.79 0.42
N ALA A 101 -2.80 8.58 0.37
CA ALA A 101 -1.82 8.19 -0.63
C ALA A 101 -2.36 7.00 -1.41
N ILE A 102 -2.15 7.00 -2.73
CA ILE A 102 -2.57 5.93 -3.63
C ILE A 102 -1.34 5.43 -4.36
N ASN A 103 -1.21 4.12 -4.51
CA ASN A 103 -0.27 3.50 -5.43
C ASN A 103 -0.96 2.53 -6.37
N TRP A 104 -0.36 2.33 -7.53
CA TRP A 104 -0.76 1.32 -8.51
C TRP A 104 0.44 0.93 -9.36
N ARG A 105 0.26 -0.09 -10.20
CA ARG A 105 1.30 -0.51 -11.14
C ARG A 105 0.86 -0.39 -12.59
N SER A 106 1.84 -0.43 -13.50
CA SER A 106 1.65 -0.42 -14.95
C SER A 106 2.88 -0.98 -15.67
N ALA A 107 2.80 -1.06 -17.00
CA ALA A 107 3.95 -1.37 -17.85
C ALA A 107 5.09 -0.35 -17.68
N THR A 108 6.33 -0.79 -17.89
CA THR A 108 7.54 0.01 -17.58
C THR A 108 7.73 1.26 -18.42
N ASP A 109 7.04 1.36 -19.56
CA ASP A 109 7.02 2.52 -20.46
C ASP A 109 5.94 3.57 -20.10
N THR A 110 5.04 3.27 -19.14
CA THR A 110 3.94 4.16 -18.77
C THR A 110 4.33 5.10 -17.64
N THR A 111 4.86 6.29 -17.96
CA THR A 111 5.21 7.31 -16.95
C THR A 111 4.02 8.17 -16.51
N LEU A 112 2.89 8.07 -17.21
CA LEU A 112 1.63 8.74 -16.90
C LEU A 112 1.16 8.42 -15.47
N SER A 113 1.13 9.44 -14.59
CA SER A 113 0.90 9.25 -13.16
C SER A 113 0.05 10.36 -12.54
N TYR A 114 -1.27 10.19 -12.62
CA TYR A 114 -2.26 11.13 -12.09
C TYR A 114 -3.35 10.46 -11.28
N VAL A 115 -3.94 11.26 -10.38
CA VAL A 115 -5.23 11.00 -9.75
C VAL A 115 -6.17 12.13 -10.13
N LEU A 116 -7.40 11.79 -10.52
CA LEU A 116 -8.54 12.71 -10.48
C LEU A 116 -9.37 12.38 -9.25
N PHE A 117 -9.76 13.39 -8.48
CA PHE A 117 -10.55 13.21 -7.28
C PHE A 117 -11.53 14.36 -7.03
N GLY A 118 -12.62 14.07 -6.32
CA GLY A 118 -13.68 15.02 -5.99
C GLY A 118 -14.70 14.43 -5.02
N THR A 119 -15.68 15.23 -4.60
CA THR A 119 -16.74 14.78 -3.68
C THR A 119 -18.02 14.31 -4.41
N ASP A 120 -18.04 14.39 -5.74
CA ASP A 120 -19.15 13.96 -6.59
C ASP A 120 -18.68 12.80 -7.50
N GLU A 121 -19.25 11.62 -7.29
CA GLU A 121 -18.92 10.40 -8.06
C GLU A 121 -19.15 10.57 -9.56
N ALA A 122 -20.28 11.17 -9.94
CA ALA A 122 -20.66 11.32 -11.34
C ALA A 122 -19.70 12.28 -12.06
N ALA A 123 -19.29 13.35 -11.38
CA ALA A 123 -18.29 14.28 -11.89
C ALA A 123 -16.93 13.60 -12.11
N VAL A 124 -16.44 12.84 -11.13
CA VAL A 124 -15.16 12.11 -11.24
C VAL A 124 -15.23 11.01 -12.32
N THR A 125 -16.35 10.30 -12.39
CA THR A 125 -16.59 9.28 -13.42
C THR A 125 -16.47 9.87 -14.83
N ALA A 126 -17.13 11.01 -15.07
CA ALA A 126 -17.18 11.64 -16.39
C ALA A 126 -15.90 12.41 -16.78
N ALA A 127 -15.07 12.81 -15.82
CA ALA A 127 -13.92 13.67 -16.06
C ALA A 127 -12.76 12.95 -16.78
N ASP A 128 -12.06 13.64 -17.69
CA ASP A 128 -10.80 13.17 -18.28
C ASP A 128 -9.60 14.07 -17.89
N ALA A 129 -9.88 15.17 -17.19
CA ALA A 129 -8.94 16.14 -16.67
C ALA A 129 -9.57 16.90 -15.48
N ALA A 130 -8.79 17.73 -14.79
CA ALA A 130 -9.32 18.65 -13.78
C ALA A 130 -10.43 19.57 -14.34
N GLY A 131 -11.41 19.90 -13.50
CA GLY A 131 -12.57 20.68 -13.89
C GLY A 131 -13.44 21.10 -12.70
N GLU A 132 -14.69 21.46 -12.97
CA GLU A 132 -15.64 21.82 -11.91
C GLU A 132 -15.87 20.62 -10.97
N GLY A 133 -15.53 20.79 -9.69
CA GLY A 133 -15.69 19.74 -8.67
C GLY A 133 -14.69 18.59 -8.75
N VAL A 134 -13.74 18.60 -9.70
CA VAL A 134 -12.73 17.56 -9.90
C VAL A 134 -11.34 18.17 -9.93
N THR A 135 -10.49 17.72 -9.02
CA THR A 135 -9.09 18.13 -8.91
C THR A 135 -8.18 17.05 -9.50
N GLN A 136 -7.03 17.46 -10.05
CA GLN A 136 -6.00 16.55 -10.54
C GLN A 136 -4.74 16.69 -9.69
N GLN A 137 -4.14 15.56 -9.32
CA GLN A 137 -2.87 15.52 -8.60
C GLN A 137 -1.85 14.68 -9.37
N ARG A 138 -0.62 15.18 -9.52
CA ARG A 138 0.49 14.47 -10.18
C ARG A 138 1.34 13.70 -9.17
N GLY A 139 1.56 12.43 -9.46
CA GLY A 139 2.38 11.52 -8.65
C GLY A 139 3.84 11.48 -9.04
N HIS A 140 4.53 10.52 -8.45
CA HIS A 140 5.84 10.08 -8.88
C HIS A 140 5.78 8.61 -9.29
N THR A 141 6.81 8.17 -10.01
CA THR A 141 6.88 6.81 -10.53
C THR A 141 8.30 6.30 -10.46
N PHE A 142 8.45 4.98 -10.34
CA PHE A 142 9.72 4.28 -10.32
C PHE A 142 9.55 2.85 -10.82
N VAL A 143 10.64 2.20 -11.20
CA VAL A 143 10.62 0.78 -11.58
C VAL A 143 11.10 -0.07 -10.41
N MET A 144 10.23 -0.98 -9.97
CA MET A 144 10.56 -2.06 -9.05
C MET A 144 10.96 -3.29 -9.86
N ALA A 145 12.15 -3.79 -9.61
CA ALA A 145 12.67 -4.99 -10.26
C ALA A 145 13.32 -5.89 -9.21
N SER A 146 13.37 -7.19 -9.50
CA SER A 146 13.95 -8.19 -8.62
C SER A 146 15.02 -9.00 -9.34
N THR A 147 15.63 -9.94 -8.61
CA THR A 147 16.55 -10.92 -9.21
C THR A 147 15.85 -11.89 -10.17
N PHE A 148 14.54 -12.08 -10.01
CA PHE A 148 13.71 -12.99 -10.82
C PHE A 148 12.92 -12.25 -11.91
N ASP A 149 12.68 -10.96 -11.74
CA ASP A 149 12.08 -10.08 -12.73
C ASP A 149 12.98 -8.85 -12.95
N ARG A 150 13.86 -8.95 -13.96
CA ARG A 150 14.84 -7.90 -14.25
C ARG A 150 14.27 -6.73 -15.04
N GLU A 151 13.22 -6.95 -15.82
CA GLU A 151 12.52 -5.88 -16.54
C GLU A 151 11.78 -5.01 -15.53
N GLY A 152 11.16 -5.66 -14.54
CA GLY A 152 10.46 -5.02 -13.46
C GLY A 152 9.10 -4.48 -13.86
N THR A 153 8.45 -3.88 -12.89
CA THR A 153 7.15 -3.26 -13.01
C THR A 153 7.26 -1.81 -12.61
N ARG A 154 6.52 -0.93 -13.29
CA ARG A 154 6.47 0.47 -12.91
C ARG A 154 5.41 0.69 -11.86
N ILE A 155 5.84 1.25 -10.73
CA ILE A 155 4.97 1.69 -9.64
C ILE A 155 4.73 3.18 -9.79
N HIS A 156 3.52 3.59 -9.43
CA HIS A 156 3.07 4.96 -9.35
C HIS A 156 2.60 5.23 -7.93
N GLU A 157 2.89 6.42 -7.43
CA GLU A 157 2.46 6.84 -6.10
C GLU A 157 2.08 8.33 -6.11
N VAL A 158 0.87 8.61 -5.62
CA VAL A 158 0.28 9.95 -5.60
C VAL A 158 -0.20 10.25 -4.19
N HIS A 159 0.18 11.41 -3.67
CA HIS A 159 -0.31 11.93 -2.39
C HIS A 159 -1.26 13.08 -2.63
N VAL A 160 -2.48 12.94 -2.10
CA VAL A 160 -3.53 13.95 -2.14
C VAL A 160 -3.65 14.56 -0.76
N CYS A 161 -3.60 15.88 -0.65
CA CYS A 161 -3.62 16.63 0.61
C CYS A 161 -4.60 17.81 0.55
N GLY A 162 -4.86 18.43 1.70
CA GLY A 162 -5.79 19.57 1.79
C GLY A 162 -7.26 19.14 1.78
N LEU A 163 -7.55 17.91 2.18
CA LEU A 163 -8.88 17.34 2.24
C LEU A 163 -9.62 17.76 3.51
N THR A 164 -10.94 17.62 3.48
CA THR A 164 -11.80 17.83 4.66
C THR A 164 -11.94 16.53 5.44
N ALA A 165 -11.90 16.59 6.77
CA ALA A 165 -12.08 15.43 7.64
C ALA A 165 -13.49 14.84 7.54
N GLY A 166 -13.63 13.53 7.75
CA GLY A 166 -14.91 12.82 7.72
C GLY A 166 -15.68 12.97 6.40
N THR A 167 -14.97 13.06 5.28
CA THR A 167 -15.53 13.32 3.95
C THR A 167 -15.15 12.19 2.99
N THR A 168 -16.14 11.68 2.27
CA THR A 168 -15.91 10.73 1.17
C THR A 168 -15.47 11.46 -0.08
N TYR A 169 -14.36 11.01 -0.64
CA TYR A 169 -13.84 11.43 -1.94
C TYR A 169 -13.90 10.26 -2.90
N TRP A 170 -14.33 10.54 -4.13
CA TRP A 170 -14.27 9.62 -5.25
C TRP A 170 -13.01 9.92 -6.04
N TYR A 171 -12.34 8.89 -6.53
CA TYR A 171 -11.10 9.05 -7.26
C TYR A 171 -10.90 7.98 -8.33
N LYS A 172 -10.04 8.29 -9.31
CA LYS A 172 -9.51 7.33 -10.28
C LYS A 172 -8.07 7.66 -10.60
N VAL A 173 -7.29 6.64 -10.94
CA VAL A 173 -5.84 6.74 -11.16
C VAL A 173 -5.48 6.48 -12.62
N GLY A 174 -4.27 6.88 -13.02
CA GLY A 174 -3.76 6.70 -14.38
C GLY A 174 -3.58 8.03 -15.11
N GLY A 175 -4.26 8.20 -16.24
CA GLY A 175 -4.30 9.45 -16.99
C GLY A 175 -5.15 9.38 -18.25
N PRO A 176 -5.16 10.44 -19.08
CA PRO A 176 -6.02 10.52 -20.26
C PRO A 176 -5.89 9.28 -21.17
N GLY A 177 -7.03 8.65 -21.46
CA GLY A 177 -7.10 7.42 -22.27
C GLY A 177 -6.78 6.11 -21.53
N ALA A 178 -6.35 6.16 -20.26
CA ALA A 178 -6.01 5.00 -19.45
C ALA A 178 -6.33 5.23 -17.96
N TRP A 179 -7.57 5.64 -17.67
CA TRP A 179 -8.06 5.74 -16.29
C TRP A 179 -8.51 4.37 -15.75
N SER A 180 -8.31 4.14 -14.46
CA SER A 180 -8.97 3.06 -13.73
C SER A 180 -10.50 3.24 -13.69
N GLU A 181 -11.20 2.25 -13.14
CA GLU A 181 -12.53 2.49 -12.57
C GLU A 181 -12.48 3.54 -11.44
N VAL A 182 -13.66 3.97 -10.99
CA VAL A 182 -13.78 4.94 -9.89
C VAL A 182 -13.88 4.19 -8.57
N TYR A 183 -13.07 4.62 -7.62
CA TYR A 183 -13.04 4.13 -6.25
C TYR A 183 -13.43 5.26 -5.29
N ASP A 184 -13.68 4.92 -4.03
CA ASP A 184 -13.98 5.86 -2.96
C ASP A 184 -12.91 5.79 -1.86
N TYR A 185 -12.77 6.87 -1.10
CA TYR A 185 -11.97 6.90 0.12
C TYR A 185 -12.61 7.88 1.11
N ALA A 186 -12.75 7.48 2.38
CA ALA A 186 -13.23 8.35 3.43
C ALA A 186 -12.07 8.86 4.29
N THR A 187 -11.89 10.18 4.37
CA THR A 187 -10.95 10.77 5.33
C THR A 187 -11.36 10.47 6.76
N ALA A 188 -10.38 10.32 7.64
CA ALA A 188 -10.64 10.08 9.05
C ALA A 188 -11.52 11.19 9.65
N PRO A 189 -12.41 10.85 10.60
CA PRO A 189 -13.26 11.84 11.24
C PRO A 189 -12.41 12.81 12.07
N THR A 190 -13.02 13.94 12.43
CA THR A 190 -12.34 14.93 13.28
C THR A 190 -11.89 14.30 14.59
N GLN A 191 -10.61 14.49 14.93
CA GLN A 191 -10.04 13.97 16.16
C GLN A 191 -10.85 14.38 17.39
N GLY A 192 -11.17 13.41 18.25
CA GLY A 192 -11.99 13.61 19.45
C GLY A 192 -13.49 13.41 19.23
N THR A 193 -13.92 13.02 18.02
CA THR A 193 -15.29 12.53 17.81
C THR A 193 -15.58 11.27 18.64
N THR A 194 -16.87 11.02 18.87
CA THR A 194 -17.40 9.78 19.46
C THR A 194 -18.05 8.87 18.43
N ASP A 195 -17.94 9.20 17.14
CA ASP A 195 -18.45 8.36 16.06
C ASP A 195 -17.78 6.98 16.13
N ALA A 196 -18.57 5.95 15.81
CA ALA A 196 -18.04 4.60 15.75
C ALA A 196 -16.99 4.51 14.64
N TRP A 197 -15.84 3.91 14.96
CA TRP A 197 -14.76 3.65 14.02
C TRP A 197 -14.21 2.27 14.30
N SER A 198 -13.94 1.53 13.23
CA SER A 198 -13.61 0.12 13.26
C SER A 198 -12.40 -0.18 12.38
N PHE A 199 -11.56 -1.09 12.83
CA PHE A 199 -10.42 -1.54 12.05
C PHE A 199 -10.27 -3.05 12.08
N GLY A 200 -9.85 -3.60 10.95
CA GLY A 200 -9.43 -4.98 10.81
C GLY A 200 -7.92 -5.10 10.97
N VAL A 201 -7.47 -6.22 11.54
CA VAL A 201 -6.05 -6.59 11.54
C VAL A 201 -5.92 -7.96 10.91
N SER A 202 -4.97 -8.08 9.99
CA SER A 202 -4.67 -9.32 9.26
C SER A 202 -3.19 -9.38 8.93
N GLY A 203 -2.69 -10.55 8.58
CA GLY A 203 -1.31 -10.77 8.17
C GLY A 203 -1.14 -12.21 7.73
N ASP A 204 0.09 -12.59 7.39
CA ASP A 204 0.48 -13.98 7.22
C ASP A 204 -0.36 -14.72 6.15
N SER A 205 -0.80 -14.01 5.11
CA SER A 205 -1.66 -14.50 4.03
C SER A 205 -0.98 -15.52 3.11
N ARG A 206 0.33 -15.66 3.21
CA ARG A 206 1.22 -16.46 2.35
C ARG A 206 0.56 -17.70 1.73
N ASN A 207 0.83 -17.94 0.45
CA ASN A 207 0.43 -19.13 -0.32
C ASN A 207 -1.07 -19.34 -0.52
N ASN A 208 -1.94 -18.48 0.03
CA ASN A 208 -3.39 -18.50 -0.17
C ASN A 208 -4.04 -19.90 -0.16
N VAL A 209 -3.56 -20.78 0.74
CA VAL A 209 -4.01 -22.18 0.78
C VAL A 209 -5.50 -22.21 1.09
N ASP A 210 -6.25 -22.99 0.31
CA ASP A 210 -7.71 -23.12 0.43
C ASP A 210 -8.48 -21.78 0.35
N ASN A 211 -7.96 -20.80 -0.41
CA ASN A 211 -8.52 -19.45 -0.55
C ASN A 211 -8.62 -18.68 0.78
N ALA A 212 -7.78 -19.01 1.77
CA ALA A 212 -7.84 -18.40 3.10
C ALA A 212 -7.74 -16.86 3.05
N TRP A 213 -6.94 -16.31 2.13
CA TRP A 213 -6.72 -14.87 2.00
C TRP A 213 -7.98 -14.12 1.51
N PRO A 214 -8.53 -14.36 0.31
CA PRO A 214 -9.73 -13.66 -0.13
C PRO A 214 -10.94 -13.96 0.75
N LEU A 215 -11.03 -15.14 1.39
CA LEU A 215 -12.08 -15.44 2.37
C LEU A 215 -11.98 -14.60 3.65
N SER A 216 -10.77 -14.37 4.19
CA SER A 216 -10.59 -13.52 5.36
C SER A 216 -10.92 -12.07 5.03
N GLN A 217 -10.49 -11.61 3.85
CA GLN A 217 -10.75 -10.26 3.37
C GLN A 217 -12.24 -10.01 3.10
N GLN A 218 -12.93 -10.95 2.45
CA GLN A 218 -14.38 -10.86 2.24
C GLN A 218 -15.13 -10.75 3.58
N ARG A 219 -14.76 -11.55 4.58
CA ARG A 219 -15.37 -11.49 5.92
C ARG A 219 -15.10 -10.16 6.60
N MET A 220 -13.86 -9.68 6.55
CA MET A 220 -13.49 -8.38 7.10
C MET A 220 -14.31 -7.25 6.47
N MET A 221 -14.44 -7.26 5.14
CA MET A 221 -15.26 -6.30 4.40
C MET A 221 -16.74 -6.37 4.76
N SER A 222 -17.29 -7.57 4.99
CA SER A 222 -18.68 -7.73 5.41
C SER A 222 -18.99 -7.09 6.77
N HIS A 223 -17.96 -6.79 7.57
CA HIS A 223 -18.09 -6.06 8.83
C HIS A 223 -18.02 -4.53 8.67
N GLY A 224 -17.77 -4.02 7.46
CA GLY A 224 -17.75 -2.58 7.18
C GLY A 224 -16.63 -1.83 7.91
N ILE A 225 -15.40 -2.35 7.83
CA ILE A 225 -14.25 -1.73 8.49
C ILE A 225 -13.84 -0.39 7.83
N ASP A 226 -13.34 0.54 8.63
CA ASP A 226 -12.87 1.85 8.18
C ASP A 226 -11.36 1.88 7.86
N LEU A 227 -10.62 0.89 8.35
CA LEU A 227 -9.19 0.71 8.11
C LEU A 227 -8.81 -0.76 8.24
N GLN A 228 -7.92 -1.22 7.36
CA GLN A 228 -7.20 -2.45 7.54
C GLN A 228 -5.74 -2.19 7.91
N VAL A 229 -5.26 -2.86 8.95
CA VAL A 229 -3.83 -2.96 9.27
C VAL A 229 -3.33 -4.33 8.83
N PHE A 230 -2.38 -4.35 7.91
CA PHE A 230 -1.70 -5.56 7.48
C PHE A 230 -0.37 -5.72 8.20
N SER A 231 -0.21 -6.74 9.04
CA SER A 231 0.94 -6.90 9.95
C SER A 231 2.20 -7.44 9.28
N GLY A 232 2.16 -7.78 7.99
CA GLY A 232 3.28 -8.31 7.23
C GLY A 232 3.07 -9.75 6.79
N ASP A 233 4.12 -10.33 6.20
CA ASP A 233 4.09 -11.69 5.67
C ASP A 233 3.02 -11.91 4.59
N ALA A 234 2.90 -10.94 3.67
CA ALA A 234 1.94 -10.94 2.56
C ALA A 234 2.11 -12.12 1.60
N VAL A 235 3.34 -12.30 1.13
CA VAL A 235 3.70 -13.25 0.08
C VAL A 235 4.76 -14.23 0.56
N PHE A 236 4.86 -15.36 -0.13
CA PHE A 236 5.83 -16.40 0.23
C PHE A 236 7.24 -15.99 -0.17
N ILE A 237 7.45 -15.55 -1.42
CA ILE A 237 8.72 -15.05 -1.92
C ILE A 237 8.52 -13.65 -2.49
N GLY A 238 8.89 -12.62 -1.71
CA GLY A 238 8.72 -11.22 -2.11
C GLY A 238 9.51 -10.78 -3.36
N ALA A 239 10.47 -11.58 -3.81
CA ALA A 239 11.20 -11.34 -5.05
C ALA A 239 10.50 -11.91 -6.30
N LEU A 240 9.45 -12.71 -6.15
CA LEU A 240 8.66 -13.23 -7.27
C LEU A 240 7.44 -12.35 -7.49
N GLN A 241 7.35 -11.71 -8.67
CA GLN A 241 6.21 -10.88 -9.03
C GLN A 241 4.90 -11.67 -9.04
N THR A 242 4.95 -12.95 -9.42
CA THR A 242 3.78 -13.84 -9.43
C THR A 242 3.12 -14.01 -8.07
N ASP A 243 3.88 -13.99 -6.97
CA ASP A 243 3.30 -14.10 -5.63
C ASP A 243 2.52 -12.81 -5.26
N TRP A 244 3.00 -11.65 -5.72
CA TRP A 244 2.28 -10.39 -5.55
C TRP A 244 1.04 -10.31 -6.43
N ASP A 245 1.12 -10.82 -7.65
CA ASP A 245 -0.03 -10.93 -8.56
C ASP A 245 -1.13 -11.81 -7.97
N GLU A 246 -0.76 -12.93 -7.34
CA GLU A 246 -1.70 -13.78 -6.61
C GLU A 246 -2.30 -13.06 -5.39
N PHE A 247 -1.48 -12.34 -4.61
CA PHE A 247 -1.93 -11.63 -3.41
C PHE A 247 -2.95 -10.53 -3.72
N PHE A 248 -2.67 -9.69 -4.72
CA PHE A 248 -3.52 -8.54 -5.09
C PHE A 248 -4.67 -8.93 -6.02
N GLY A 249 -4.50 -9.99 -6.81
CA GLY A 249 -5.52 -10.51 -7.72
C GLY A 249 -6.38 -11.62 -7.12
N ALA A 250 -6.27 -11.93 -5.82
CA ALA A 250 -7.05 -13.02 -5.24
C ALA A 250 -8.54 -12.71 -5.22
N THR A 251 -9.34 -13.69 -5.62
CA THR A 251 -10.81 -13.59 -5.66
C THR A 251 -11.46 -14.77 -4.94
N VAL A 252 -12.65 -14.56 -4.38
CA VAL A 252 -13.52 -15.65 -3.94
C VAL A 252 -14.97 -15.30 -4.23
N ASP A 253 -15.70 -16.21 -4.89
CA ASP A 253 -17.03 -15.95 -5.43
C ASP A 253 -17.03 -14.68 -6.33
N GLU A 254 -17.82 -13.66 -5.99
CA GLU A 254 -17.87 -12.37 -6.69
C GLU A 254 -16.96 -11.30 -6.03
N PHE A 255 -16.27 -11.63 -4.93
CA PHE A 255 -15.40 -10.70 -4.20
C PHE A 255 -13.99 -10.69 -4.79
N SER A 256 -13.47 -9.49 -5.07
CA SER A 256 -12.07 -9.24 -5.41
C SER A 256 -11.38 -8.43 -4.32
N ILE A 257 -10.13 -8.79 -4.00
CA ILE A 257 -9.32 -8.03 -3.05
C ILE A 257 -8.97 -6.64 -3.57
N SER A 258 -8.88 -6.46 -4.89
CA SER A 258 -8.66 -5.13 -5.50
C SER A 258 -9.67 -4.10 -5.01
N ASP A 259 -10.93 -4.51 -4.84
CA ASP A 259 -12.03 -3.61 -4.50
C ASP A 259 -11.97 -3.16 -3.04
N LEU A 260 -11.37 -3.98 -2.18
CA LEU A 260 -11.09 -3.61 -0.79
C LEU A 260 -9.89 -2.68 -0.72
N HIS A 261 -8.81 -3.01 -1.41
CA HIS A 261 -7.57 -2.25 -1.31
C HIS A 261 -7.65 -0.86 -1.95
N ALA A 262 -8.55 -0.66 -2.90
CA ALA A 262 -8.79 0.62 -3.52
C ALA A 262 -9.82 1.49 -2.73
N ARG A 263 -10.34 1.03 -1.58
CA ARG A 263 -11.31 1.78 -0.76
C ARG A 263 -10.73 2.32 0.55
#